data_AF-A0A2M9NP37-F1
#
_entry.id   AF-A0A2M9NP37-F1
#
_cell.length_a   1.000
_cell.length_b   1.000
_cell.length_c   1.000
_cell.angle_alpha   90.00
_cell.angle_beta   90.00
_cell.angle_gamma   90.00
#
_symmetry.space_group_name_H-M   'P 1'
#
loop_
_entity.id
_entity.type
_entity.pdbx_description
1 polymer ?
#
loop_
_entity_poly.entity_id
_entity_poly.type
_entity_poly.pdbx_seq_one_letter_code
_entity_poly.pdbx_strand_id
1 'polypeptide(L)'
;MSIARQDAWTHDEDLLLAEVVLRHIREGSTQLKAFEEVGKQLSRTSAACGFRWNSFVRKQYKSGIELAKRQRKEQAVLEPDAEQNPVAAVEHSKFEQEESQEEVQDSITLQKVILYLTKMDEFFQLDNREKERISAHSLLIEQENCRLQEENALLRENLNAVEEDYRALMQIMERARKLSVQEDEKTNPKVSFQMDKNGNLERVNK
;
A
#
# COMPACT_ATOMS: atom_id res chain seq x y z
N MET A 1 30.13 -2.99 0.63
CA MET A 1 28.75 -2.48 0.44
C MET A 1 27.89 -3.00 1.58
N SER A 2 27.32 -2.12 2.40
CA SER A 2 26.30 -2.50 3.39
C SER A 2 24.93 -2.52 2.71
N ILE A 3 24.33 -3.70 2.56
CA ILE A 3 22.96 -3.83 2.05
C ILE A 3 22.02 -3.26 3.12
N ALA A 4 21.34 -2.16 2.80
CA ALA A 4 20.35 -1.56 3.69
C ALA A 4 19.14 -2.50 3.84
N ARG A 5 18.65 -2.67 5.06
CA ARG A 5 17.59 -3.62 5.39
C ARG A 5 16.22 -3.06 5.01
N GLN A 6 15.57 -3.66 4.02
CA GLN A 6 14.24 -3.27 3.53
C GLN A 6 13.12 -3.99 4.31
N ASP A 7 12.74 -3.49 5.49
CA ASP A 7 11.73 -4.15 6.34
C ASP A 7 10.27 -4.04 5.86
N ALA A 8 9.94 -3.03 5.04
CA ALA A 8 8.61 -2.85 4.44
C ALA A 8 8.58 -3.25 2.96
N TRP A 9 7.40 -3.56 2.42
CA TRP A 9 7.14 -3.81 0.99
C TRP A 9 6.25 -2.71 0.40
N THR A 10 6.54 -2.25 -0.82
CA THR A 10 5.71 -1.27 -1.55
C THR A 10 4.70 -1.95 -2.48
N HIS A 11 3.76 -1.16 -3.02
CA HIS A 11 2.80 -1.65 -4.02
C HIS A 11 3.48 -2.03 -5.34
N ASP A 12 4.49 -1.27 -5.77
CA ASP A 12 5.20 -1.51 -7.03
C ASP A 12 6.03 -2.80 -6.96
N GLU A 13 6.59 -3.13 -5.78
CA GLU A 13 7.25 -4.41 -5.52
C GLU A 13 6.28 -5.59 -5.58
N ASP A 14 5.06 -5.43 -5.03
CA ASP A 14 4.00 -6.44 -5.13
C ASP A 14 3.49 -6.61 -6.57
N LEU A 15 3.41 -5.53 -7.35
CA LEU A 15 3.00 -5.53 -8.75
C LEU A 15 4.03 -6.28 -9.62
N LEU A 16 5.31 -5.98 -9.47
CA LEU A 16 6.41 -6.68 -10.15
C LEU A 16 6.45 -8.18 -9.77
N LEU A 17 6.29 -8.47 -8.48
CA LEU A 17 6.20 -9.85 -7.98
C LEU A 17 4.99 -10.59 -8.58
N ALA A 18 3.86 -9.91 -8.75
CA ALA A 18 2.69 -10.48 -9.40
C ALA A 18 2.92 -10.74 -10.90
N GLU A 19 3.44 -9.76 -11.64
CA GLU A 19 3.69 -9.88 -13.08
C GLU A 19 4.62 -11.04 -13.40
N VAL A 20 5.80 -11.09 -12.75
CA VAL A 20 6.80 -12.13 -13.02
C VAL A 20 6.29 -13.51 -12.62
N VAL A 21 5.61 -13.66 -11.47
CA VAL A 21 5.07 -14.97 -11.07
C VAL A 21 3.94 -15.43 -12.01
N LEU A 22 3.06 -14.53 -12.45
CA LEU A 22 2.04 -14.85 -13.45
C LEU A 22 2.65 -15.19 -14.81
N ARG A 23 3.72 -14.49 -15.23
CA ARG A 23 4.48 -14.80 -16.44
C ARG A 23 5.06 -16.22 -16.39
N HIS A 24 5.78 -16.58 -15.33
CA HIS A 24 6.32 -17.93 -15.14
C HIS A 24 5.22 -19.01 -15.09
N ILE A 25 4.02 -18.70 -14.58
CA ILE A 25 2.88 -19.64 -14.58
C ILE A 25 2.37 -19.92 -16.00
N ARG A 26 2.29 -18.90 -16.88
CA ARG A 26 1.93 -19.06 -18.31
C ARG A 26 2.97 -19.90 -19.05
N GLU A 27 4.24 -19.49 -18.94
CA GLU A 27 5.41 -20.17 -19.53
C GLU A 27 5.69 -21.58 -18.96
N GLY A 28 4.90 -22.02 -17.99
CA GLY A 28 4.97 -23.35 -17.40
C GLY A 28 6.12 -23.59 -16.41
N SER A 29 6.92 -22.56 -16.15
CA SER A 29 8.07 -22.52 -15.26
C SER A 29 7.70 -22.63 -13.76
N THR A 30 8.69 -22.73 -12.89
CA THR A 30 8.47 -22.89 -11.44
C THR A 30 8.42 -21.54 -10.71
N GLN A 31 7.59 -21.47 -9.66
CA GLN A 31 7.52 -20.27 -8.80
C GLN A 31 8.86 -19.95 -8.11
N LEU A 32 9.71 -20.95 -7.86
CA LEU A 32 11.05 -20.74 -7.31
C LEU A 32 11.95 -19.92 -8.26
N LYS A 33 11.90 -20.19 -9.58
CA LYS A 33 12.60 -19.38 -10.59
C LYS A 33 12.08 -17.94 -10.62
N ALA A 34 10.76 -17.75 -10.55
CA ALA A 34 10.16 -16.42 -10.48
C ALA A 34 10.60 -15.64 -9.21
N PHE A 35 10.64 -16.29 -8.05
CA PHE A 35 11.11 -15.66 -6.81
C PHE A 35 12.61 -15.35 -6.82
N GLU A 36 13.43 -16.14 -7.53
CA GLU A 36 14.86 -15.85 -7.73
C GLU A 36 15.07 -14.66 -8.66
N GLU A 37 14.29 -14.57 -9.74
CA GLU A 37 14.30 -13.44 -10.68
C GLU A 37 13.89 -12.13 -9.99
N VAL A 38 12.73 -12.11 -9.31
CA VAL A 38 12.24 -10.94 -8.58
C VAL A 38 13.16 -10.58 -7.41
N GLY A 39 13.71 -11.58 -6.70
CA GLY A 39 14.69 -11.35 -5.62
C GLY A 39 15.93 -10.60 -6.11
N LYS A 40 16.47 -10.99 -7.27
CA LYS A 40 17.60 -10.29 -7.92
C LYS A 40 17.24 -8.86 -8.32
N GLN A 41 16.05 -8.62 -8.86
CA GLN A 41 15.61 -7.28 -9.26
C GLN A 41 15.38 -6.35 -8.06
N LEU A 42 14.71 -6.83 -7.00
CA LEU A 42 14.39 -6.05 -5.80
C LEU A 42 15.52 -5.98 -4.76
N SER A 43 16.65 -6.67 -4.99
CA SER A 43 17.71 -6.89 -3.99
C SER A 43 17.22 -7.59 -2.70
N ARG A 44 16.23 -8.47 -2.83
CA ARG A 44 15.62 -9.27 -1.75
C ARG A 44 15.94 -10.76 -1.91
N THR A 45 15.78 -11.55 -0.84
CA THR A 45 15.94 -13.01 -0.94
C THR A 45 14.71 -13.67 -1.56
N SER A 46 14.90 -14.73 -2.35
CA SER A 46 13.81 -15.49 -2.97
C SER A 46 12.81 -16.03 -1.93
N ALA A 47 13.29 -16.33 -0.72
CA ALA A 47 12.45 -16.72 0.42
C ALA A 47 11.52 -15.59 0.90
N ALA A 48 12.00 -14.34 0.92
CA ALA A 48 11.17 -13.18 1.25
C ALA A 48 10.11 -12.91 0.16
N CYS A 49 10.48 -13.03 -1.12
CA CYS A 49 9.54 -12.96 -2.25
C CYS A 49 8.46 -14.04 -2.16
N GLY A 50 8.85 -15.30 -1.88
CA GLY A 50 7.91 -16.41 -1.68
C GLY A 50 6.99 -16.23 -0.46
N PHE A 51 7.50 -15.65 0.64
CA PHE A 51 6.68 -15.31 1.80
C PHE A 51 5.68 -14.18 1.48
N ARG A 52 6.11 -13.09 0.84
CA ARG A 52 5.21 -11.98 0.43
C ARG A 52 4.13 -12.44 -0.55
N TRP A 53 4.52 -13.28 -1.52
CA TRP A 53 3.59 -13.91 -2.45
C TRP A 53 2.51 -14.71 -1.71
N ASN A 54 2.90 -15.68 -0.88
CA ASN A 54 1.93 -16.58 -0.23
C ASN A 54 1.08 -15.88 0.86
N SER A 55 1.66 -14.92 1.58
CA SER A 55 0.96 -14.19 2.65
C SER A 55 -0.02 -13.14 2.14
N PHE A 56 0.29 -12.44 1.04
CA PHE A 56 -0.47 -11.29 0.56
C PHE A 56 -0.82 -11.39 -0.93
N VAL A 57 0.17 -11.31 -1.84
CA VAL A 57 -0.07 -11.06 -3.28
C VAL A 57 -0.92 -12.16 -3.94
N ARG A 58 -0.66 -13.44 -3.63
CA ARG A 58 -1.42 -14.60 -4.14
C ARG A 58 -2.92 -14.55 -3.77
N LYS A 59 -3.31 -13.80 -2.73
CA LYS A 59 -4.71 -13.64 -2.31
C LYS A 59 -5.44 -12.57 -3.12
N GLN A 60 -4.71 -11.56 -3.60
CA GLN A 60 -5.24 -10.48 -4.44
C GLN A 60 -5.38 -10.96 -5.90
N TYR A 61 -4.32 -11.57 -6.45
CA TYR A 61 -4.25 -11.94 -7.87
C TYR A 61 -4.85 -13.33 -8.23
N LYS A 62 -5.88 -13.79 -7.49
CA LYS A 62 -6.49 -15.13 -7.70
C LYS A 62 -6.95 -15.36 -9.14
N SER A 63 -7.76 -14.44 -9.67
CA SER A 63 -8.28 -14.47 -11.05
C SER A 63 -7.16 -14.45 -12.10
N GLY A 64 -6.09 -13.68 -11.85
CA GLY A 64 -4.88 -13.67 -12.69
C GLY A 64 -4.18 -15.03 -12.71
N ILE A 65 -4.06 -15.71 -11.56
CA ILE A 65 -3.48 -17.06 -11.46
C ILE A 65 -4.32 -18.09 -12.22
N GLU A 66 -5.65 -17.99 -12.15
CA GLU A 66 -6.57 -18.87 -12.87
C GLU A 66 -6.50 -18.66 -14.38
N LEU A 67 -6.47 -17.41 -14.86
CA LEU A 67 -6.27 -17.08 -16.27
C LEU A 67 -4.90 -17.55 -16.78
N ALA A 68 -3.83 -17.31 -16.02
CA ALA A 68 -2.48 -17.73 -16.38
C ALA A 68 -2.36 -19.27 -16.48
N LYS A 69 -3.01 -20.02 -15.58
CA LYS A 69 -3.11 -21.49 -15.66
C LYS A 69 -3.92 -21.96 -16.87
N ARG A 70 -5.01 -21.26 -17.22
CA ARG A 70 -5.82 -21.56 -18.39
C ARG A 70 -5.01 -21.38 -19.67
N GLN A 71 -4.31 -20.24 -19.80
CA GLN A 71 -3.43 -19.94 -20.92
C GLN A 71 -2.31 -20.97 -21.09
N ARG A 72 -1.68 -21.43 -19.99
CA ARG A 72 -0.72 -22.54 -20.02
C ARG A 72 -1.35 -23.82 -20.60
N LYS A 73 -2.57 -24.17 -20.19
CA LYS A 73 -3.27 -25.37 -20.70
C LYS A 73 -3.65 -25.22 -22.18
N GLU A 74 -4.09 -24.04 -22.60
CA GLU A 74 -4.43 -23.74 -23.99
C GLU A 74 -3.19 -23.81 -24.89
N GLN A 75 -2.06 -23.24 -24.48
CA GLN A 75 -0.78 -23.33 -25.21
C GLN A 75 -0.28 -24.78 -25.32
N ALA A 76 -0.35 -25.55 -24.23
CA ALA A 76 0.05 -26.98 -24.22
C ALA A 76 -0.86 -27.91 -25.04
N VAL A 77 -1.98 -27.42 -25.56
CA VAL A 77 -2.85 -28.15 -26.52
C VAL A 77 -2.56 -27.73 -27.96
N LEU A 78 -1.94 -26.57 -28.19
CA LEU A 78 -1.62 -26.04 -29.52
C LEU A 78 -0.25 -26.48 -30.05
N GLU A 79 0.73 -26.72 -29.17
CA GLU A 79 2.06 -27.22 -29.55
C GLU A 79 2.42 -28.53 -28.81
N PRO A 80 2.23 -29.71 -29.44
CA PRO A 80 2.47 -31.01 -28.80
C PRO A 80 3.94 -31.49 -28.85
N ASP A 81 4.81 -30.85 -29.64
CA ASP A 81 6.18 -31.32 -29.96
C ASP A 81 7.31 -30.62 -29.16
N ALA A 82 7.00 -30.07 -27.97
CA ALA A 82 8.02 -29.52 -27.06
C ALA A 82 8.57 -30.60 -26.12
N GLU A 83 9.86 -30.96 -26.29
CA GLU A 83 10.49 -32.13 -25.64
C GLU A 83 10.38 -32.16 -24.11
N GLN A 84 9.98 -33.31 -23.56
CA GLN A 84 9.92 -33.56 -22.13
C GLN A 84 11.30 -33.86 -21.55
N ASN A 85 11.60 -33.34 -20.34
CA ASN A 85 12.79 -33.74 -19.59
C ASN A 85 12.44 -33.94 -18.10
N PRO A 86 12.04 -35.16 -17.68
CA PRO A 86 11.49 -35.42 -16.35
C PRO A 86 12.54 -35.93 -15.35
N VAL A 87 12.60 -35.33 -14.15
CA VAL A 87 13.37 -35.86 -13.00
C VAL A 87 12.54 -35.71 -11.72
N ALA A 88 12.59 -36.74 -10.85
CA ALA A 88 11.84 -36.99 -9.61
C ALA A 88 11.28 -35.77 -8.84
N ALA A 89 10.02 -35.71 -8.39
CA ALA A 89 9.14 -36.69 -7.70
C ALA A 89 9.33 -36.76 -6.17
N VAL A 90 8.24 -37.16 -5.46
CA VAL A 90 7.98 -37.01 -4.01
C VAL A 90 7.70 -35.54 -3.60
N GLU A 91 6.68 -35.14 -2.84
CA GLU A 91 5.36 -35.66 -2.36
C GLU A 91 4.59 -34.40 -1.86
N HIS A 92 3.27 -34.31 -1.58
CA HIS A 92 2.04 -35.14 -1.68
C HIS A 92 0.94 -34.11 -2.13
N SER A 93 -0.30 -34.38 -2.58
CA SER A 93 -1.21 -35.51 -2.36
C SER A 93 -2.15 -35.77 -3.54
N LYS A 94 -2.82 -36.94 -3.50
CA LYS A 94 -3.96 -37.39 -4.31
C LYS A 94 -5.02 -36.34 -4.69
N PHE A 95 -5.34 -36.28 -5.98
CA PHE A 95 -6.64 -36.79 -6.45
C PHE A 95 -6.51 -37.28 -7.91
N GLU A 96 -6.68 -38.59 -8.10
CA GLU A 96 -6.99 -39.24 -9.38
C GLU A 96 -8.54 -39.23 -9.51
N GLN A 97 -9.21 -39.35 -10.66
CA GLN A 97 -8.86 -40.02 -11.91
C GLN A 97 -9.35 -39.28 -13.17
N GLU A 98 -8.72 -39.63 -14.28
CA GLU A 98 -9.30 -40.00 -15.59
C GLU A 98 -10.81 -39.77 -15.81
N GLU A 99 -11.15 -39.15 -16.94
CA GLU A 99 -12.23 -39.67 -17.79
C GLU A 99 -11.89 -39.42 -19.28
N SER A 100 -12.33 -40.33 -20.15
CA SER A 100 -11.91 -40.46 -21.55
C SER A 100 -12.63 -39.52 -22.51
N GLN A 101 -12.03 -39.32 -23.70
CA GLN A 101 -12.73 -38.71 -24.83
C GLN A 101 -13.79 -39.67 -25.38
N GLU A 102 -15.06 -39.43 -25.08
CA GLU A 102 -16.18 -40.00 -25.83
C GLU A 102 -17.03 -38.89 -26.44
N GLU A 103 -17.00 -38.76 -27.78
CA GLU A 103 -17.93 -37.92 -28.54
C GLU A 103 -19.31 -38.61 -28.66
N VAL A 104 -19.95 -38.87 -27.52
CA VAL A 104 -21.36 -39.29 -27.49
C VAL A 104 -22.23 -38.03 -27.54
N GLN A 105 -23.18 -38.04 -28.48
CA GLN A 105 -23.99 -36.89 -28.86
C GLN A 105 -24.85 -36.39 -27.68
N ASP A 106 -24.38 -35.36 -26.98
CA ASP A 106 -24.86 -35.04 -25.63
C ASP A 106 -26.22 -34.32 -25.61
N SER A 107 -27.28 -35.10 -25.86
CA SER A 107 -28.66 -34.65 -25.72
C SER A 107 -28.92 -34.17 -24.30
N ILE A 108 -29.27 -32.89 -24.15
CA ILE A 108 -29.51 -32.24 -22.86
C ILE A 108 -30.62 -32.98 -22.11
N THR A 109 -30.20 -33.82 -21.18
CA THR A 109 -31.09 -34.62 -20.32
C THR A 109 -31.61 -33.74 -19.20
N LEU A 110 -32.87 -33.91 -18.80
CA LEU A 110 -33.50 -33.10 -17.75
C LEU A 110 -32.70 -33.11 -16.44
N GLN A 111 -32.06 -34.25 -16.12
CA GLN A 111 -31.17 -34.42 -14.98
C GLN A 111 -29.91 -33.54 -15.06
N LYS A 112 -29.32 -33.36 -16.25
CA LYS A 112 -28.19 -32.43 -16.46
C LYS A 112 -28.61 -30.97 -16.28
N VAL A 113 -29.82 -30.60 -16.72
CA VAL A 113 -30.40 -29.26 -16.49
C VAL A 113 -30.65 -29.02 -15.00
N ILE A 114 -31.22 -29.99 -14.29
CA ILE A 114 -31.45 -29.90 -12.84
C ILE A 114 -30.11 -29.73 -12.10
N LEU A 115 -29.11 -30.56 -12.38
CA LEU A 115 -27.77 -30.43 -11.79
C LEU A 115 -27.13 -29.06 -12.05
N TYR A 116 -27.26 -28.54 -13.28
CA TYR A 116 -26.78 -27.21 -13.62
C TYR A 116 -27.51 -26.11 -12.82
N LEU A 117 -28.84 -26.17 -12.73
CA LEU A 117 -29.65 -25.17 -12.02
C LEU A 117 -29.41 -25.20 -10.50
N THR A 118 -29.30 -26.39 -9.89
CA THR A 118 -28.96 -26.52 -8.47
C THR A 118 -27.56 -25.96 -8.18
N LYS A 119 -26.58 -26.22 -9.05
CA LYS A 119 -25.23 -25.65 -8.93
C LYS A 119 -25.20 -24.13 -9.14
N MET A 120 -26.08 -23.61 -10.00
CA MET A 120 -26.23 -22.17 -10.23
C MET A 120 -26.90 -21.46 -9.04
N ASP A 121 -27.88 -22.10 -8.39
CA ASP A 121 -28.48 -21.60 -7.14
C ASP A 121 -27.46 -21.61 -5.99
N GLU A 122 -26.70 -22.69 -5.80
CA GLU A 122 -25.64 -22.76 -4.79
C GLU A 122 -24.59 -21.65 -5.01
N PHE A 123 -24.17 -21.42 -6.25
CA PHE A 123 -23.28 -20.33 -6.61
C PHE A 123 -23.89 -18.95 -6.30
N PHE A 124 -25.17 -18.74 -6.63
CA PHE A 124 -25.87 -17.49 -6.38
C PHE A 124 -26.07 -17.21 -4.87
N GLN A 125 -26.34 -18.24 -4.07
CA GLN A 125 -26.38 -18.13 -2.61
C GLN A 125 -25.01 -17.77 -2.02
N LEU A 126 -23.92 -18.33 -2.54
CA LEU A 126 -22.55 -17.99 -2.10
C LEU A 126 -22.17 -16.55 -2.49
N ASP A 127 -22.46 -16.15 -3.73
CA ASP A 127 -22.21 -14.80 -4.25
C ASP A 127 -23.03 -13.73 -3.49
N ASN A 128 -24.30 -14.00 -3.16
CA ASN A 128 -25.10 -13.11 -2.32
C ASN A 128 -24.56 -13.01 -0.89
N ARG A 129 -24.18 -14.12 -0.25
CA ARG A 129 -23.55 -14.07 1.09
C ARG A 129 -22.25 -13.27 1.08
N GLU A 130 -21.44 -13.38 0.03
CA GLU A 130 -20.20 -12.58 -0.06
C GLU A 130 -20.50 -11.10 -0.32
N LYS A 131 -21.51 -10.76 -1.15
CA LYS A 131 -21.99 -9.38 -1.31
C LYS A 131 -22.52 -8.79 0.00
N GLU A 132 -23.28 -9.55 0.79
CA GLU A 132 -23.76 -9.13 2.11
C GLU A 132 -22.59 -8.84 3.05
N ARG A 133 -21.59 -9.73 3.10
CA ARG A 133 -20.37 -9.55 3.91
C ARG A 133 -19.55 -8.34 3.46
N ILE A 134 -19.37 -8.15 2.14
CA ILE A 134 -18.68 -6.99 1.57
C ILE A 134 -19.44 -5.70 1.89
N SER A 135 -20.75 -5.67 1.69
CA SER A 135 -21.61 -4.51 1.98
C SER A 135 -21.53 -4.09 3.45
N ALA A 136 -21.68 -5.04 4.38
CA ALA A 136 -21.56 -4.79 5.81
C ALA A 136 -20.15 -4.29 6.22
N HIS A 137 -19.10 -4.79 5.56
CA HIS A 137 -17.73 -4.36 5.80
C HIS A 137 -17.44 -2.95 5.22
N SER A 138 -17.97 -2.63 4.04
CA SER A 138 -17.91 -1.27 3.47
C SER A 138 -18.62 -0.26 4.38
N LEU A 139 -19.83 -0.57 4.87
CA LEU A 139 -20.58 0.29 5.79
C LEU A 139 -19.80 0.58 7.08
N LEU A 140 -19.11 -0.43 7.65
CA LEU A 140 -18.26 -0.25 8.82
C LEU A 140 -17.03 0.64 8.53
N ILE A 141 -16.42 0.48 7.34
CA ILE A 141 -15.31 1.33 6.89
C ILE A 141 -15.78 2.77 6.65
N GLU A 142 -16.96 2.98 6.09
CA GLU A 142 -17.56 4.30 5.87
C GLU A 142 -17.86 4.99 7.20
N GLN A 143 -18.41 4.26 8.18
CA GLN A 143 -18.66 4.77 9.52
C GLN A 143 -17.35 5.19 10.24
N GLU A 144 -16.31 4.36 10.19
CA GLU A 144 -15.01 4.68 10.81
C GLU A 144 -14.27 5.79 10.06
N ASN A 145 -14.39 5.89 8.73
CA ASN A 145 -13.89 7.04 7.98
C ASN A 145 -14.59 8.34 8.40
N CYS A 146 -15.91 8.33 8.57
CA CYS A 146 -16.65 9.49 9.04
C CYS A 146 -16.15 9.93 10.43
N ARG A 147 -16.06 8.98 11.37
CA ARG A 147 -15.53 9.22 12.74
C ARG A 147 -14.11 9.79 12.74
N LEU A 148 -13.22 9.25 11.91
CA LEU A 148 -11.84 9.72 11.77
C LEU A 148 -11.74 11.09 11.07
N GLN A 149 -12.68 11.43 10.19
CA GLN A 149 -12.77 12.74 9.55
C GLN A 149 -13.26 13.82 10.53
N GLU A 150 -14.28 13.51 11.33
CA GLU A 150 -14.74 14.37 12.44
C GLU A 150 -13.61 14.62 13.47
N GLU A 151 -12.92 13.56 13.88
CA GLU A 151 -11.77 13.66 14.80
C GLU A 151 -10.63 14.49 14.19
N ASN A 152 -10.32 14.32 12.90
CA ASN A 152 -9.34 15.15 12.19
C ASN A 152 -9.76 16.62 12.09
N ALA A 153 -11.05 16.91 11.85
CA ALA A 153 -11.56 18.28 11.79
C ALA A 153 -11.40 18.98 13.15
N LEU A 154 -11.85 18.33 14.22
CA LEU A 154 -11.72 18.83 15.58
C LEU A 154 -10.26 19.03 16.01
N LEU A 155 -9.36 18.09 15.68
CA LEU A 155 -7.94 18.23 15.98
C LEU A 155 -7.29 19.39 15.22
N ARG A 156 -7.70 19.66 13.97
CA ARG A 156 -7.22 20.81 13.18
C ARG A 156 -7.73 22.15 13.72
N GLU A 157 -8.98 22.21 14.16
CA GLU A 157 -9.56 23.39 14.81
C GLU A 157 -8.83 23.73 16.11
N ASN A 158 -8.63 22.74 16.99
CA ASN A 158 -7.85 22.91 18.21
C ASN A 158 -6.40 23.32 17.93
N LEU A 159 -5.75 22.76 16.90
CA LEU A 159 -4.40 23.14 16.50
C LEU A 159 -4.34 24.59 16.03
N ASN A 160 -5.29 25.05 15.21
CA ASN A 160 -5.33 26.45 14.78
C ASN A 160 -5.59 27.41 15.95
N ALA A 161 -6.47 27.06 16.90
CA ALA A 161 -6.69 27.86 18.10
C ALA A 161 -5.39 28.01 18.93
N VAL A 162 -4.63 26.92 19.12
CA VAL A 162 -3.32 26.95 19.79
C VAL A 162 -2.28 27.75 18.99
N GLU A 163 -2.29 27.70 17.65
CA GLU A 163 -1.44 28.57 16.83
C GLU A 163 -1.80 30.06 16.96
N GLU A 164 -3.09 30.40 17.06
CA GLU A 164 -3.56 31.77 17.25
C GLU A 164 -3.19 32.32 18.63
N ASP A 165 -3.39 31.54 19.71
CA ASP A 165 -2.93 31.87 21.06
C ASP A 165 -1.40 32.04 21.11
N TYR A 166 -0.64 31.14 20.45
CA TYR A 166 0.81 31.26 20.36
C TYR A 166 1.25 32.53 19.61
N ARG A 167 0.59 32.87 18.49
CA ARG A 167 0.81 34.13 17.75
C ARG A 167 0.49 35.34 18.63
N ALA A 168 -0.59 35.31 19.41
CA ALA A 168 -0.96 36.38 20.33
C ALA A 168 0.08 36.56 21.45
N LEU A 169 0.53 35.47 22.06
CA LEU A 169 1.60 35.47 23.08
C LEU A 169 2.92 36.04 22.52
N MET A 170 3.31 35.64 21.31
CA MET A 170 4.50 36.17 20.64
C MET A 170 4.37 37.67 20.32
N GLN A 171 3.19 38.16 19.93
CA GLN A 171 2.95 39.59 19.77
C GLN A 171 3.03 40.37 21.09
N ILE A 172 2.53 39.80 22.20
CA ILE A 172 2.63 40.41 23.53
C ILE A 172 4.10 40.47 23.98
N MET A 173 4.85 39.38 23.81
CA MET A 173 6.27 39.31 24.14
C MET A 173 7.11 40.33 23.35
N GLU A 174 6.86 40.47 22.05
CA GLU A 174 7.55 41.43 21.20
C GLU A 174 7.16 42.89 21.49
N ARG A 175 5.91 43.15 21.92
CA ARG A 175 5.50 44.48 22.44
C ARG A 175 6.19 44.79 23.77
N ALA A 176 6.24 43.84 24.70
CA ALA A 176 6.93 44.01 25.99
C ALA A 176 8.43 44.28 25.79
N ARG A 177 9.09 43.55 24.87
CA ARG A 177 10.49 43.78 24.48
C ARG A 177 10.73 45.16 23.90
N LYS A 178 9.81 45.67 23.07
CA LYS A 178 9.89 47.03 22.52
C LYS A 178 9.68 48.10 23.58
N LEU A 179 8.80 47.87 24.55
CA LEU A 179 8.58 48.78 25.67
C LEU A 179 9.80 48.83 26.61
N SER A 180 10.41 47.70 26.96
CA SER A 180 11.60 47.71 27.83
C SER A 180 12.78 48.46 27.19
N VAL A 181 13.05 48.24 25.90
CA VAL A 181 14.09 48.99 25.17
C VAL A 181 13.78 50.50 25.10
N GLN A 182 12.50 50.89 25.02
CA GLN A 182 12.12 52.30 25.10
C GLN A 182 12.21 52.89 26.51
N GLU A 183 12.11 52.09 27.56
CA GLU A 183 12.37 52.54 28.94
C GLU A 183 13.88 52.64 29.22
N ASP A 184 14.69 51.73 28.67
CA ASP A 184 16.15 51.82 28.68
C ASP A 184 16.64 53.11 27.98
N GLU A 185 16.10 53.45 26.78
CA GLU A 185 16.46 54.70 26.09
C GLU A 185 15.93 55.97 26.78
N LYS A 186 14.84 55.90 27.56
CA LYS A 186 14.33 57.03 28.36
C LYS A 186 15.10 57.24 29.67
N THR A 187 15.57 56.16 30.29
CA THR A 187 16.35 56.22 31.55
C THR A 187 17.83 56.51 31.28
N ASN A 188 18.37 56.06 30.14
CA ASN A 188 19.70 56.41 29.65
C ASN A 188 19.63 57.19 28.33
N PRO A 189 19.14 58.44 28.32
CA PRO A 189 19.18 59.28 27.13
C PRO A 189 20.63 59.49 26.69
N LYS A 190 20.91 59.37 25.39
CA LYS A 190 22.25 59.55 24.80
C LYS A 190 22.71 61.00 24.93
N VAL A 191 23.35 61.34 26.05
CA VAL A 191 23.89 62.67 26.34
C VAL A 191 24.99 63.00 25.33
N SER A 192 24.67 63.88 24.39
CA SER A 192 25.64 64.40 23.43
C SER A 192 26.50 65.47 24.10
N PHE A 193 27.80 65.24 24.21
CA PHE A 193 28.75 66.25 24.68
C PHE A 193 29.39 66.93 23.47
N GLN A 194 29.44 68.26 23.47
CA GLN A 194 30.18 69.04 22.48
C GLN A 194 31.26 69.86 23.18
N MET A 195 32.44 69.91 22.58
CA MET A 195 33.55 70.70 23.11
C MET A 195 33.40 72.17 22.69
N ASP A 196 33.50 73.08 23.66
CA ASP A 196 33.52 74.52 23.42
C ASP A 196 34.86 74.97 22.81
N LYS A 197 34.98 76.27 22.51
CA LYS A 197 36.20 76.86 21.95
C LYS A 197 37.37 76.96 22.94
N ASN A 198 37.14 76.65 24.21
CA ASN A 198 38.11 76.71 25.30
C ASN A 198 38.58 75.32 25.77
N GLY A 199 37.98 74.25 25.25
CA GLY A 199 38.30 72.85 25.59
C GLY A 199 37.37 72.21 26.63
N ASN A 200 36.32 72.89 27.10
CA ASN A 200 35.34 72.33 28.03
C ASN A 200 34.26 71.53 27.30
N LEU A 201 33.80 70.43 27.89
CA LEU A 201 32.73 69.59 27.33
C LEU A 201 31.37 69.97 27.93
N GLU A 202 30.54 70.68 27.16
CA GLU A 202 29.17 71.00 27.55
C GLU A 202 28.18 69.91 27.10
N ARG A 203 27.12 69.72 27.89
CA ARG A 203 26.01 68.80 27.54
C ARG A 203 25.06 69.51 26.59
N VAL A 204 24.99 69.04 25.34
CA VAL A 204 24.04 69.53 24.34
C VAL A 204 22.77 68.69 24.43
N ASN A 205 21.73 69.27 25.04
CA ASN A 205 20.36 68.80 24.84
C ASN A 205 19.95 69.08 23.39
N LYS A 206 19.26 68.14 22.75
CA LYS A 206 18.78 68.22 21.37
C LYS A 206 17.26 68.26 21.33
#